data_AF-A0A6J4JUK6-F1
#
_entry.id   AF-A0A6J4JUK6-F1
#
_cell.length_a   1.000
_cell.length_b   1.000
_cell.length_c   1.000
_cell.angle_alpha   90.00
_cell.angle_beta   90.00
_cell.angle_gamma   90.00
#
_symmetry.space_group_name_H-M   'P 1'
#
loop_
_entity.id
_entity.type
_entity.pdbx_description
1 polymer ?
#
loop_
_entity_poly.entity_id
_entity_poly.type
_entity_poly.pdbx_seq_one_letter_code
_entity_poly.pdbx_strand_id
1 'polypeptide(L)'
;MVGLQFLRAREAELIRLALWRQLTLRVVAQHAQVWNFAGGPVENFMHKVDVLRQHCAAIGRDPAEIALSVQLPVNYEHLDDTVENLRRFVDAGATHLILNLRYPYPEGIVTRLAEEVVARVRG
;
A
#
# COMPACT_ATOMS: atom_id res chain seq x y z
N MET A 1 -1.57 -3.46 -15.65
CA MET A 1 -2.16 -2.12 -15.89
C MET A 1 -2.25 -1.43 -14.53
N VAL A 2 -1.20 -0.75 -14.06
CA VAL A 2 -1.25 -0.07 -12.76
C VAL A 2 -1.99 1.24 -12.98
N GLY A 3 -3.21 1.33 -12.45
CA GLY A 3 -4.05 2.51 -12.56
C GLY A 3 -3.68 3.52 -11.48
N LEU A 4 -3.45 4.77 -11.87
CA LEU A 4 -3.53 5.89 -10.94
C LEU A 4 -5.01 6.04 -10.56
N GLN A 5 -5.48 5.27 -9.57
CA GLN A 5 -6.84 5.41 -9.06
C GLN A 5 -6.91 6.67 -8.20
N PHE A 6 -7.33 7.77 -8.82
CA PHE A 6 -8.13 8.77 -8.10
C PHE A 6 -9.35 8.03 -7.56
N LEU A 7 -9.29 7.68 -6.27
CA LEU A 7 -10.32 6.92 -5.56
C LEU A 7 -11.67 7.64 -5.70
N ARG A 8 -12.53 7.12 -6.58
CA ARG A 8 -13.94 7.52 -6.63
C ARG A 8 -14.55 7.08 -5.30
N ALA A 9 -15.33 7.96 -4.69
CA ALA A 9 -15.85 7.85 -3.32
C ALA A 9 -16.55 6.53 -2.93
N ARG A 10 -16.87 5.64 -3.87
CA ARG A 10 -17.47 4.31 -3.60
C ARG A 10 -16.44 3.22 -3.23
N GLU A 11 -15.20 3.31 -3.70
CA GLU A 11 -14.13 2.36 -3.29
C GLU A 11 -13.56 2.70 -1.91
N ALA A 12 -13.70 3.97 -1.51
CA ALA A 12 -13.26 4.47 -0.23
C ALA A 12 -14.01 3.82 0.95
N GLU A 13 -15.25 3.34 0.78
CA GLU A 13 -16.05 2.77 1.86
C GLU A 13 -15.50 1.41 2.35
N LEU A 14 -14.97 0.61 1.43
CA LEU A 14 -14.27 -0.65 1.74
C LEU A 14 -12.89 -0.40 2.36
N ILE A 15 -12.17 0.62 1.87
CA ILE A 15 -10.86 1.04 2.44
C ILE A 15 -11.05 1.65 3.84
N ARG A 16 -12.18 2.30 4.11
CA ARG A 16 -12.50 2.94 5.40
C ARG A 16 -12.74 1.93 6.52
N LEU A 17 -13.11 0.69 6.21
CA LEU A 17 -13.20 -0.40 7.20
C LEU A 17 -11.81 -0.91 7.65
N ALA A 18 -10.79 -0.83 6.79
CA ALA A 18 -9.42 -1.24 7.12
C ALA A 18 -8.60 -0.17 7.88
N LEU A 19 -9.08 1.08 7.92
CA LEU A 19 -8.41 2.22 8.55
C LEU A 19 -8.62 2.35 10.08
N TRP A 20 -9.42 1.47 10.70
CA TRP A 20 -9.52 1.41 12.17
C TRP A 20 -8.50 0.44 12.74
N ARG A 21 -7.44 1.02 13.31
CA ARG A 21 -6.27 0.52 14.06
C ARG A 21 -6.12 -0.95 14.51
N GLN A 22 -7.14 -1.79 14.63
CA GLN A 22 -7.00 -3.19 15.09
C GLN A 22 -8.17 -4.10 14.67
N LEU A 23 -8.58 -4.14 13.40
CA LEU A 23 -9.12 -5.44 12.96
C LEU A 23 -7.95 -6.43 13.05
N THR A 24 -8.06 -7.39 13.98
CA THR A 24 -7.07 -8.48 14.09
C THR A 24 -6.83 -9.03 12.69
N LEU A 25 -5.58 -9.31 12.30
CA LEU A 25 -5.26 -9.83 10.96
C LEU A 25 -6.08 -11.09 10.61
N ARG A 26 -6.65 -11.77 11.62
CA ARG A 26 -7.68 -12.79 11.48
C ARG A 26 -8.96 -12.31 10.75
N VAL A 27 -9.52 -11.16 11.11
CA VAL A 27 -10.71 -10.60 10.44
C VAL A 27 -10.37 -10.21 9.00
N VAL A 28 -9.17 -9.66 8.79
CA VAL A 28 -8.65 -9.34 7.46
C VAL A 28 -8.58 -10.61 6.62
N ALA A 29 -7.99 -11.68 7.14
CA ALA A 29 -7.94 -12.98 6.48
C ALA A 29 -9.33 -13.50 6.12
N GLN A 30 -10.34 -13.32 6.97
CA GLN A 30 -11.69 -13.83 6.73
C GLN A 30 -12.49 -13.03 5.70
N HIS A 31 -12.30 -11.70 5.62
CA HIS A 31 -13.28 -10.84 4.95
C HIS A 31 -12.69 -9.79 4.01
N ALA A 32 -11.43 -9.40 4.18
CA ALA A 32 -10.88 -8.27 3.44
C ALA A 32 -10.43 -8.68 2.04
N GLN A 33 -10.73 -7.84 1.04
CA GLN A 33 -10.13 -7.91 -0.30
C GLN A 33 -8.86 -7.05 -0.39
N VAL A 34 -8.70 -6.09 0.51
CA VAL A 34 -7.53 -5.21 0.60
C VAL A 34 -7.16 -5.03 2.06
N TRP A 35 -5.88 -5.24 2.38
CA TRP A 35 -5.31 -4.85 3.66
C TRP A 35 -4.38 -3.67 3.45
N ASN A 36 -4.56 -2.61 4.24
CA ASN A 36 -3.75 -1.40 4.14
C ASN A 36 -2.78 -1.29 5.33
N PHE A 37 -1.49 -1.20 5.01
CA PHE A 37 -0.41 -0.93 5.95
C PHE A 37 -0.11 0.57 5.97
N ALA A 38 -0.36 1.19 7.13
CA ALA A 38 -0.24 2.63 7.35
C ALA A 38 1.22 3.12 7.53
N GLY A 39 2.15 2.56 6.78
CA GLY A 39 3.57 2.92 6.81
C GLY A 39 4.33 2.44 8.04
N GLY A 40 5.65 2.69 8.02
CA GLY A 40 6.61 2.20 9.01
C GLY A 40 7.77 1.45 8.35
N PRO A 41 8.65 0.80 9.11
CA PRO A 41 9.72 -0.05 8.58
C PRO A 41 9.14 -1.20 7.74
N VAL A 42 9.80 -1.58 6.64
CA VAL A 42 9.36 -2.70 5.77
C VAL A 42 9.36 -4.03 6.51
N GLU A 43 10.21 -4.17 7.53
CA GLU A 43 10.30 -5.34 8.40
C GLU A 43 8.98 -5.58 9.15
N ASN A 44 8.31 -4.50 9.58
CA ASN A 44 7.00 -4.58 10.21
C ASN A 44 5.91 -4.98 9.22
N PHE A 45 6.03 -4.58 7.96
CA PHE A 45 5.13 -5.00 6.90
C PHE A 45 5.29 -6.49 6.62
N MET A 46 6.52 -6.98 6.40
CA MET A 46 6.81 -8.40 6.18
C MET A 46 6.27 -9.26 7.32
N HIS A 47 6.55 -8.88 8.57
CA HIS A 47 6.05 -9.60 9.74
C HIS A 47 4.52 -9.71 9.75
N LYS A 48 3.81 -8.63 9.44
CA LYS A 48 2.34 -8.64 9.39
C LYS A 48 1.79 -9.43 8.20
N VAL A 49 2.47 -9.40 7.06
CA VAL A 49 2.13 -10.24 5.90
C VAL A 49 2.25 -11.73 6.28
N ASP A 50 3.29 -12.12 7.01
CA ASP A 50 3.44 -13.51 7.45
C ASP A 50 2.34 -13.93 8.44
N VAL A 51 1.99 -13.07 9.39
CA VAL A 51 0.85 -13.32 10.30
C VAL A 51 -0.47 -13.41 9.51
N LEU A 52 -0.67 -12.56 8.51
CA LEU A 52 -1.84 -12.62 7.64
C LEU A 52 -1.91 -13.93 6.86
N ARG A 53 -0.77 -14.39 6.31
CA ARG A 53 -0.67 -15.70 5.61
C ARG A 53 -1.00 -16.86 6.54
N GLN A 54 -0.53 -16.83 7.79
CA GLN A 54 -0.88 -17.85 8.80
C GLN A 54 -2.38 -17.88 9.07
N HIS A 55 -3.04 -16.72 9.18
CA HIS A 55 -4.48 -16.65 9.35
C HIS A 55 -5.26 -17.13 8.12
N CYS A 56 -4.78 -16.83 6.90
CA CYS A 56 -5.38 -17.33 5.67
C CYS A 56 -5.26 -18.86 5.58
N ALA A 57 -4.08 -19.41 5.88
CA ALA A 57 -3.85 -20.85 5.90
C ALA A 57 -4.77 -21.58 6.90
N ALA A 58 -4.99 -20.99 8.08
CA ALA A 58 -5.87 -21.57 9.11
C ALA A 58 -7.34 -21.69 8.67
N ILE A 59 -7.79 -20.92 7.67
CA ILE A 59 -9.17 -20.93 7.16
C ILE A 59 -9.28 -21.44 5.72
N GLY A 60 -8.17 -21.89 5.13
CA GLY A 60 -8.14 -22.38 3.74
C GLY A 60 -8.32 -21.30 2.67
N ARG A 61 -7.98 -20.04 2.96
CA ARG A 61 -8.04 -18.93 2.00
C ARG A 61 -6.69 -18.74 1.31
N ASP A 62 -6.69 -18.46 0.00
CA ASP A 62 -5.48 -18.01 -0.69
C ASP A 62 -5.13 -16.56 -0.27
N PRO A 63 -3.96 -16.32 0.36
CA PRO A 63 -3.55 -14.96 0.73
C PRO A 63 -3.38 -14.02 -0.47
N ALA A 64 -3.20 -14.53 -1.69
CA ALA A 64 -3.12 -13.71 -2.90
C ALA A 64 -4.44 -13.02 -3.27
N GLU A 65 -5.58 -13.45 -2.70
CA GLU A 65 -6.87 -12.77 -2.84
C GLU A 65 -6.94 -11.44 -2.09
N ILE A 66 -5.97 -11.15 -1.23
CA ILE A 66 -5.90 -9.92 -0.44
C ILE A 66 -4.84 -9.01 -1.06
N ALA A 67 -5.27 -7.89 -1.65
CA ALA A 67 -4.33 -6.88 -2.10
C ALA A 67 -3.60 -6.26 -0.90
N LEU A 68 -2.27 -6.21 -0.96
CA LEU A 68 -1.41 -5.66 0.07
C LEU A 68 -1.11 -4.20 -0.27
N SER A 69 -1.85 -3.30 0.38
CA SER A 69 -1.72 -1.86 0.17
C SER A 69 -0.78 -1.24 1.19
N VAL A 70 0.10 -0.32 0.75
CA VAL A 70 1.00 0.44 1.62
C VAL A 70 0.82 1.93 1.39
N GLN A 71 0.84 2.72 2.47
CA GLN A 71 0.80 4.19 2.42
C GLN A 71 2.16 4.76 2.83
N LEU A 72 2.77 5.56 1.95
CA LEU A 72 4.09 6.15 2.19
C LEU A 72 4.08 7.65 1.90
N PRO A 73 4.71 8.49 2.75
CA PRO A 73 4.89 9.90 2.44
C PRO A 73 5.83 10.07 1.24
N VAL A 74 5.57 11.09 0.43
CA VAL A 74 6.48 11.51 -0.63
C VAL A 74 7.47 12.54 -0.08
N ASN A 75 8.76 12.31 -0.34
CA ASN A 75 9.80 13.33 -0.16
C ASN A 75 9.95 14.12 -1.46
N TYR A 76 9.41 15.34 -1.52
CA TYR A 76 9.46 16.16 -2.75
C TYR A 76 10.86 16.63 -3.14
N GLU A 77 11.74 16.80 -2.15
CA GLU A 77 13.12 17.25 -2.35
C GLU A 77 14.00 16.11 -2.85
N HIS A 78 13.69 14.89 -2.42
CA HIS A 78 14.44 13.68 -2.79
C HIS A 78 13.48 12.56 -3.23
N LEU A 79 13.03 12.63 -4.48
CA LEU A 79 12.15 11.60 -5.07
C LEU A 79 12.85 10.23 -5.16
N ASP A 80 14.18 10.20 -5.24
CA ASP A 80 14.96 8.96 -5.21
C ASP A 80 14.72 8.15 -3.92
N ASP A 81 14.71 8.82 -2.75
CA ASP A 81 14.39 8.18 -1.47
C ASP A 81 12.97 7.58 -1.49
N THR A 82 12.04 8.28 -2.14
CA THR A 82 10.65 7.81 -2.31
C THR A 82 10.63 6.55 -3.17
N VAL A 83 11.38 6.52 -4.28
CA VAL A 83 11.49 5.36 -5.16
C VAL A 83 12.13 4.17 -4.44
N GLU A 84 13.23 4.38 -3.73
CA GLU A 84 13.91 3.32 -2.96
C GLU A 84 12.98 2.72 -1.90
N ASN A 85 12.29 3.58 -1.15
CA ASN A 85 11.35 3.12 -0.14
C ASN A 85 10.20 2.32 -0.76
N LEU A 86 9.61 2.80 -1.87
CA LEU A 86 8.56 2.07 -2.58
C LEU A 86 9.04 0.70 -3.07
N ARG A 87 10.25 0.61 -3.63
CA ARG A 87 10.82 -0.66 -4.10
C ARG A 87 10.95 -1.67 -2.98
N ARG A 88 11.41 -1.27 -1.79
CA ARG A 88 11.47 -2.17 -0.62
C ARG A 88 10.12 -2.82 -0.32
N PHE A 89 9.02 -2.07 -0.41
CA PHE A 89 7.69 -2.62 -0.19
C PHE A 89 7.20 -3.49 -1.35
N VAL A 90 7.50 -3.12 -2.59
CA VAL A 90 7.18 -3.94 -3.78
C VAL A 90 7.91 -5.28 -3.71
N ASP A 91 9.21 -5.28 -3.41
CA ASP A 91 10.03 -6.48 -3.24
C ASP A 91 9.52 -7.36 -2.08
N ALA A 92 8.96 -6.73 -1.04
CA ALA A 92 8.30 -7.42 0.07
C ALA A 92 6.87 -7.92 -0.27
N GLY A 93 6.36 -7.68 -1.48
CA GLY A 93 5.09 -8.19 -1.98
C GLY A 93 3.91 -7.22 -1.92
N ALA A 94 4.13 -5.92 -1.68
CA ALA A 94 3.07 -4.92 -1.77
C ALA A 94 2.52 -4.84 -3.21
N THR A 95 1.20 -4.93 -3.36
CA THR A 95 0.52 -4.92 -4.66
C THR A 95 -0.19 -3.61 -4.96
N HIS A 96 -0.37 -2.74 -3.95
CA HIS A 96 -1.04 -1.45 -4.12
C HIS A 96 -0.29 -0.34 -3.36
N LEU A 97 0.14 0.71 -4.07
CA LEU A 97 0.98 1.78 -3.50
C LEU A 97 0.17 3.08 -3.41
N ILE A 98 0.13 3.68 -2.22
CA ILE A 98 -0.54 4.97 -1.97
C ILE A 98 0.54 5.99 -1.59
N LEU A 99 0.65 7.05 -2.39
CA LEU A 99 1.59 8.14 -2.18
C LEU A 99 0.89 9.28 -1.41
N ASN A 100 1.34 9.52 -0.18
CA ASN A 100 0.81 10.55 0.69
C ASN A 100 1.51 11.87 0.39
N LEU A 101 0.79 12.76 -0.29
CA LEU A 101 1.22 14.14 -0.54
C LEU A 101 0.94 15.00 0.69
N ARG A 102 1.89 15.85 1.06
CA ARG A 102 1.75 16.85 2.12
C ARG A 102 1.75 18.26 1.53
N TYR A 103 0.94 19.14 2.12
CA TYR A 103 0.98 20.56 1.79
C TYR A 103 2.29 21.19 2.33
N PRO A 104 2.90 22.16 1.63
CA PRO A 104 2.49 22.74 0.35
C PRO A 104 2.74 21.80 -0.83
N TYR A 105 1.77 21.74 -1.76
CA TYR A 105 1.88 20.89 -2.94
C TYR A 105 2.72 21.60 -4.02
N PRO A 106 3.86 21.04 -4.46
CA PRO A 106 4.63 21.61 -5.56
C PRO A 106 3.80 21.66 -6.84
N GLU A 107 4.05 22.67 -7.67
CA GLU A 107 3.42 22.76 -8.99
C GLU A 107 3.78 21.52 -9.84
N GLY A 108 2.78 20.96 -10.53
CA GLY A 108 2.97 19.80 -11.39
C GLY A 108 3.34 18.49 -10.65
N ILE A 109 3.23 18.43 -9.32
CA ILE A 109 3.71 17.28 -8.54
C ILE A 109 3.10 15.93 -8.99
N VAL A 110 1.84 15.90 -9.41
CA VAL A 110 1.19 14.66 -9.88
C VAL A 110 1.86 14.13 -11.15
N THR A 111 2.16 15.00 -12.12
CA THR A 111 2.85 14.63 -13.36
C THR A 111 4.26 14.15 -13.06
N ARG A 112 5.00 14.89 -12.22
CA ARG A 112 6.35 14.51 -11.79
C ARG A 112 6.38 13.14 -11.13
N LEU A 113 5.44 12.83 -10.24
CA LEU A 113 5.38 11.49 -9.63
C LEU A 113 5.06 10.39 -10.64
N ALA A 114 4.20 10.65 -11.62
CA ALA A 114 3.90 9.67 -12.67
C ALA A 114 5.14 9.34 -13.53
N GLU A 115 5.94 10.35 -13.87
CA GLU A 115 7.11 10.21 -14.74
C GLU A 115 8.35 9.73 -13.98
N GLU A 116 8.63 10.33 -12.82
CA GLU A 116 9.88 10.17 -12.08
C GLU A 116 9.82 9.08 -11.01
N VAL A 117 8.62 8.64 -10.58
CA VAL A 117 8.46 7.61 -9.54
C VAL A 117 7.79 6.37 -10.09
N VAL A 118 6.58 6.50 -10.64
CA VAL A 118 5.78 5.34 -11.07
C VAL A 118 6.50 4.53 -12.16
N ALA A 119 7.18 5.19 -13.11
CA ALA A 119 7.94 4.52 -14.16
C ALA A 119 9.12 3.68 -13.62
N ARG A 120 9.69 4.04 -12.46
CA ARG A 120 10.86 3.37 -11.87
C ARG A 120 10.50 2.25 -10.90
N VAL A 121 9.25 2.23 -10.43
CA VAL A 121 8.74 1.21 -9.50
C VAL A 121 8.00 0.09 -10.24
N ARG A 122 7.48 0.37 -11.45
CA ARG A 122 6.98 -0.67 -12.37
C ARG A 122 8.16 -1.35 -13.08
N GLY A 123 8.75 -2.36 -12.42
CA GLY A 123 9.53 -3.39 -13.10
C GLY A 123 8.61 -4.40 -13.77
#